data_AF-A0A7S2KXV5-F1
#
_entry.id   AF-A0A7S2KXV5-F1
#
_cell.length_a   1.000
_cell.length_b   1.000
_cell.length_c   1.000
_cell.angle_alpha   90.00
_cell.angle_beta   90.00
_cell.angle_gamma   90.00
#
_symmetry.space_group_name_H-M   'P 1'
#
loop_
_entity.id
_entity.type
_entity.pdbx_description
1 polymer ?
#
loop_
_entity_poly.entity_id
_entity_poly.type
_entity_poly.pdbx_seq_one_letter_code
_entity_poly.pdbx_strand_id
1 'polypeptide(L)'
;RKELLSLSKDWIYKIKNAASARESFDYTEEAKEVLANVFIDLIQESWTGIAELQKSLRNVPIVRLDCPAVVLVGAPNVGKSSIVRAISSGTPEVNNYPFTTRGMTLGHVQVFWESEEDVAVGNVAGVSIPSEKDLVQEKLERR
;
A
#
# COMPACT_ATOMS: atom_id res chain seq x y z
N ARG A 1 17.57 -16.21 -12.37
CA ARG A 1 16.50 -17.16 -12.81
C ARG A 1 16.96 -18.13 -13.91
N LYS A 2 17.50 -17.66 -15.05
CA LYS A 2 17.94 -18.56 -16.14
C LYS A 2 19.07 -19.50 -15.72
N GLU A 3 20.05 -18.99 -14.97
CA GLU A 3 21.18 -19.77 -14.44
C GLU A 3 20.76 -20.85 -13.44
N LEU A 4 19.85 -20.51 -12.52
CA LEU A 4 19.30 -21.50 -11.56
C LEU A 4 18.55 -22.63 -12.29
N LEU A 5 17.84 -22.29 -13.37
CA LEU A 5 17.14 -23.28 -14.20
C LEU A 5 18.09 -24.18 -14.99
N SER A 6 19.20 -23.66 -15.53
CA SER A 6 20.21 -24.51 -16.17
C SER A 6 20.86 -25.44 -15.15
N LEU A 7 21.27 -24.89 -14.00
CA LEU A 7 21.89 -25.68 -12.93
C LEU A 7 20.96 -26.80 -12.42
N SER A 8 19.67 -26.50 -12.25
CA SER A 8 18.68 -27.51 -11.88
C SER A 8 18.55 -28.64 -12.90
N LYS A 9 18.67 -28.35 -14.20
CA LYS A 9 18.58 -29.35 -15.26
C LYS A 9 19.79 -30.28 -15.24
N ASP A 10 20.97 -29.75 -14.97
CA ASP A 10 22.21 -30.53 -14.86
C ASP A 10 22.16 -31.48 -13.66
N TRP A 11 21.65 -31.01 -12.51
CA TRP A 11 21.41 -31.88 -11.34
C TRP A 11 20.34 -32.93 -11.59
N ILE A 12 19.22 -32.58 -12.24
CA ILE A 12 18.18 -33.55 -12.63
C ILE A 12 18.76 -34.62 -13.56
N TYR A 13 19.64 -34.24 -14.49
CA TYR A 13 20.30 -35.18 -15.38
C TYR A 13 21.22 -36.14 -14.60
N LYS A 14 22.01 -35.63 -13.65
CA LYS A 14 22.85 -36.46 -12.77
C LYS A 14 22.03 -37.45 -11.95
N ILE A 15 20.94 -37.00 -11.32
CA ILE A 15 20.06 -37.83 -10.49
C ILE A 15 19.41 -38.95 -11.32
N LYS A 16 19.00 -38.64 -12.55
CA LYS A 16 18.37 -39.63 -13.46
C LYS A 16 19.31 -40.75 -13.91
N ASN A 17 20.61 -40.47 -13.97
CA ASN A 17 21.62 -41.42 -14.46
C ASN A 17 22.36 -42.16 -13.33
N ALA A 18 21.94 -41.98 -12.07
CA ALA A 18 22.55 -42.66 -10.93
C ALA A 18 22.27 -44.17 -10.95
N ALA A 19 23.22 -44.97 -10.47
CA ALA A 19 23.17 -46.42 -10.57
C ALA A 19 22.33 -47.08 -9.46
N SER A 20 22.06 -46.36 -8.38
CA SER A 20 21.34 -46.87 -7.20
C SER A 20 20.42 -45.82 -6.61
N ALA A 21 19.31 -46.26 -6.02
CA ALA A 21 18.36 -45.39 -5.31
C ALA A 21 19.03 -44.59 -4.16
N ARG A 22 20.08 -45.16 -3.55
CA ARG A 22 20.84 -44.48 -2.49
C ARG A 22 21.69 -43.33 -3.05
N GLU A 23 22.35 -43.58 -4.18
CA GLU A 23 23.17 -42.58 -4.87
C GLU A 23 22.30 -41.44 -5.43
N SER A 24 21.11 -41.74 -5.97
CA SER A 24 20.12 -40.73 -6.36
C SER A 24 19.69 -39.84 -5.19
N PHE A 25 19.54 -40.42 -3.99
CA PHE A 25 19.16 -39.68 -2.79
C PHE A 25 20.28 -38.72 -2.36
N ASP A 26 21.52 -39.20 -2.30
CA ASP A 26 22.68 -38.40 -1.92
C ASP A 26 22.87 -37.21 -2.87
N TYR A 27 22.76 -37.42 -4.19
CA TYR A 27 22.79 -36.33 -5.17
C TYR A 27 21.63 -35.34 -5.03
N THR A 28 20.48 -35.79 -4.54
CA THR A 28 19.33 -34.89 -4.33
C THR A 28 19.56 -33.98 -3.13
N GLU A 29 20.14 -34.49 -2.03
CA GLU A 29 20.50 -33.67 -0.87
C GLU A 29 21.58 -32.65 -1.24
N GLU A 30 22.63 -33.08 -1.94
CA GLU A 30 23.69 -32.18 -2.42
C GLU A 30 23.14 -31.10 -3.37
N ALA A 31 22.27 -31.49 -4.31
CA ALA A 31 21.63 -30.54 -5.22
C ALA A 31 20.80 -29.48 -4.48
N LYS A 32 20.08 -29.86 -3.41
CA LYS A 32 19.30 -28.91 -2.60
C LYS A 32 20.19 -27.87 -1.94
N GLU A 33 21.29 -28.30 -1.31
CA GLU A 33 22.23 -27.39 -0.65
C GLU A 33 22.85 -26.41 -1.65
N VAL A 34 23.35 -26.94 -2.78
CA VAL A 34 23.97 -26.10 -3.82
C VAL A 34 22.97 -25.11 -4.41
N LEU A 35 21.75 -25.56 -4.74
CA LEU A 35 20.72 -24.68 -5.29
C LEU A 35 20.26 -23.63 -4.29
N ALA A 36 20.16 -23.97 -3.01
CA ALA A 36 19.80 -23.02 -1.96
C ALA A 36 20.86 -21.92 -1.80
N ASN A 37 22.15 -22.30 -1.77
CA ASN A 37 23.25 -21.34 -1.67
C ASN A 37 23.28 -20.38 -2.86
N VAL A 38 23.21 -20.90 -4.09
CA VAL A 38 23.18 -20.08 -5.31
C VAL A 38 21.94 -19.18 -5.35
N PHE A 39 20.80 -19.67 -4.88
CA PHE A 39 19.57 -18.87 -4.80
C PHE A 39 19.72 -17.69 -3.84
N ILE A 40 20.32 -17.92 -2.67
CA ILE A 40 20.56 -16.89 -1.66
C ILE A 40 21.50 -15.82 -2.22
N ASP A 41 22.63 -16.21 -2.80
CA ASP A 41 23.61 -15.26 -3.37
C ASP A 41 22.99 -14.39 -4.47
N LEU A 42 22.18 -14.98 -5.36
CA LEU A 42 21.51 -14.25 -6.44
C LEU A 42 20.47 -13.24 -5.94
N ILE A 43 19.92 -13.44 -4.74
CA ILE A 43 18.80 -12.66 -4.22
C ILE A 43 19.25 -11.63 -3.20
N GLN A 44 20.33 -11.87 -2.45
CA GLN A 44 20.77 -11.01 -1.36
C GLN A 44 20.89 -9.53 -1.76
N GLU A 45 21.50 -9.21 -2.90
CA GLU A 45 21.68 -7.82 -3.33
C GLU A 45 20.39 -7.16 -3.81
N SER A 46 19.52 -7.90 -4.51
CA SER A 46 18.28 -7.34 -5.09
C SER A 46 17.14 -7.27 -4.07
N TRP A 47 17.12 -8.17 -3.10
CA TRP A 47 16.05 -8.29 -2.12
C TRP A 47 16.04 -7.16 -1.11
N THR A 48 17.22 -6.65 -0.72
CA THR A 48 17.33 -5.52 0.21
C THR A 48 16.64 -4.29 -0.35
N GLY A 49 16.90 -3.93 -1.61
CA GLY A 49 16.24 -2.80 -2.27
C GLY A 49 14.72 -2.97 -2.41
N ILE A 50 14.25 -4.18 -2.75
CA ILE A 50 12.80 -4.47 -2.83
C ILE A 50 12.16 -4.41 -1.45
N ALA A 51 12.83 -4.94 -0.41
CA ALA A 51 12.33 -4.93 0.95
C ALA A 51 12.26 -3.51 1.53
N GLU A 52 13.23 -2.66 1.23
CA GLU A 52 13.21 -1.24 1.58
C GLU A 52 12.10 -0.48 0.85
N LEU A 53 11.93 -0.73 -0.45
CA LEU A 53 10.84 -0.16 -1.23
C LEU A 53 9.47 -0.59 -0.68
N GLN A 54 9.30 -1.87 -0.33
CA GLN A 54 8.07 -2.38 0.29
C GLN A 54 7.79 -1.68 1.62
N LYS A 55 8.82 -1.45 2.45
CA LYS A 55 8.67 -0.69 3.70
C LYS A 55 8.25 0.76 3.43
N SER A 56 8.81 1.40 2.42
CA SER A 56 8.47 2.77 2.04
C SER A 56 7.03 2.89 1.52
N LEU A 57 6.62 1.97 0.63
CA LEU A 57 5.27 1.94 0.04
C LEU A 57 4.17 1.69 1.08
N ARG A 58 4.46 1.02 2.19
CA ARG A 58 3.49 0.80 3.28
C ARG A 58 2.94 2.11 3.87
N ASN A 59 3.75 3.17 3.86
CA ASN A 59 3.40 4.47 4.44
C ASN A 59 2.78 5.43 3.41
N VAL A 60 2.57 4.98 2.17
CA VAL A 60 1.94 5.80 1.13
C VAL A 60 0.42 5.70 1.31
N PRO A 61 -0.27 6.81 1.56
CA PRO A 61 -1.72 6.78 1.70
C PRO A 61 -2.39 6.55 0.34
N ILE A 62 -3.55 5.94 0.40
CA ILE A 62 -4.35 5.62 -0.76
C ILE A 62 -5.18 6.85 -1.14
N VAL A 63 -4.81 7.51 -2.22
CA VAL A 63 -5.56 8.64 -2.77
C VAL A 63 -6.42 8.16 -3.94
N ARG A 64 -7.74 8.35 -3.85
CA ARG A 64 -8.64 8.12 -4.98
C ARG A 64 -8.62 9.36 -5.87
N LEU A 65 -8.28 9.20 -7.15
CA LEU A 65 -8.26 10.30 -8.11
C LEU A 65 -9.63 10.56 -8.74
N ASP A 66 -10.56 9.61 -8.57
CA ASP A 66 -11.91 9.66 -9.15
C ASP A 66 -12.87 10.52 -8.32
N CYS A 67 -12.43 11.01 -7.16
CA CYS A 67 -13.20 11.92 -6.32
C CYS A 67 -12.61 13.34 -6.37
N PRO A 68 -13.44 14.39 -6.31
CA PRO A 68 -12.97 15.77 -6.27
C PRO A 68 -12.06 15.99 -5.05
N ALA A 69 -10.86 16.54 -5.29
CA ALA A 69 -9.88 16.83 -4.26
C ALA A 69 -9.76 18.34 -4.02
N VAL A 70 -9.70 18.74 -2.75
CA VAL A 70 -9.51 20.13 -2.33
C VAL A 70 -8.14 20.27 -1.67
N VAL A 71 -7.34 21.25 -2.11
CA VAL A 71 -5.99 21.49 -1.59
C VAL A 71 -5.96 22.81 -0.81
N LEU A 72 -5.56 22.75 0.46
CA LEU A 72 -5.37 23.93 1.31
C LEU A 72 -3.91 24.39 1.28
N VAL A 73 -3.64 25.55 0.68
CA VAL A 73 -2.29 26.13 0.54
C VAL A 73 -2.16 27.39 1.41
N GLY A 74 -1.00 27.60 2.04
CA GLY A 74 -0.74 28.82 2.81
C GLY A 74 0.50 28.75 3.71
N ALA A 75 0.89 29.89 4.29
CA ALA A 75 2.09 30.05 5.12
C ALA A 75 2.17 29.03 6.27
N PRO A 76 3.37 28.63 6.72
CA PRO A 76 3.51 27.67 7.82
C PRO A 76 2.75 28.15 9.08
N ASN A 77 2.22 27.21 9.88
CA ASN A 77 1.53 27.48 11.15
C ASN A 77 0.22 28.29 11.10
N VAL A 78 -0.32 28.65 9.93
CA VAL A 78 -1.63 29.36 9.80
C VAL A 78 -2.87 28.51 10.10
N GLY A 79 -2.71 27.34 10.74
CA GLY A 79 -3.84 26.50 11.14
C GLY A 79 -4.48 25.65 10.03
N LYS A 80 -3.86 25.52 8.85
CA LYS A 80 -4.35 24.66 7.75
C LYS A 80 -4.71 23.25 8.22
N SER A 81 -3.82 22.60 8.99
CA SER A 81 -4.06 21.26 9.54
C SER A 81 -5.20 21.24 10.57
N SER A 82 -5.47 22.34 11.28
CA SER A 82 -6.61 22.46 12.18
C SER A 82 -7.93 22.51 11.42
N ILE A 83 -7.95 23.20 10.28
CA ILE A 83 -9.13 23.22 9.37
C ILE A 83 -9.39 21.83 8.81
N VAL A 84 -8.34 21.14 8.33
CA VAL A 84 -8.47 19.75 7.86
C VAL A 84 -9.01 18.84 8.96
N ARG A 85 -8.53 18.98 10.21
CA ARG A 85 -9.07 18.22 11.36
C ARG A 85 -10.53 18.50 11.66
N ALA A 86 -10.97 19.74 11.50
CA ALA A 86 -12.35 20.12 11.81
C ALA A 86 -13.35 19.62 10.76
N ILE A 87 -12.92 19.51 9.50
CA ILE A 87 -13.79 19.16 8.36
C ILE A 87 -13.71 17.66 8.03
N SER A 88 -12.59 17.00 8.35
CA SER A 88 -12.39 15.57 8.09
C SER A 88 -13.07 14.71 9.15
N SER A 89 -13.74 13.64 8.73
CA SER A 89 -14.33 12.63 9.61
C SER A 89 -13.30 11.64 10.20
N GLY A 90 -12.08 11.61 9.65
CA GLY A 90 -10.96 10.77 10.12
C GLY A 90 -9.83 11.57 10.77
N THR A 91 -9.10 10.94 11.70
CA THR A 91 -7.84 11.46 12.24
C THR A 91 -6.87 11.69 11.08
N PRO A 92 -6.44 12.92 10.80
CA PRO A 92 -5.66 13.16 9.61
C PRO A 92 -4.28 12.54 9.74
N GLU A 93 -3.91 11.75 8.74
CA GLU A 93 -2.61 11.14 8.66
C GLU A 93 -1.61 12.13 8.06
N VAL A 94 -0.46 12.27 8.73
CA VAL A 94 0.66 13.10 8.28
C VAL A 94 1.66 12.18 7.61
N ASN A 95 1.71 12.20 6.27
CA ASN A 95 2.58 11.31 5.50
C ASN A 95 3.72 12.09 4.84
N ASN A 96 4.91 11.47 4.81
CA ASN A 96 6.12 12.02 4.21
C ASN A 96 6.22 11.54 2.75
N TYR A 97 5.88 12.41 1.81
CA TYR A 97 6.03 12.13 0.39
C TYR A 97 7.34 12.73 -0.13
N PRO A 98 7.98 12.08 -1.13
CA PRO A 98 9.14 12.66 -1.80
C PRO A 98 8.78 14.06 -2.35
N PHE A 99 9.70 15.02 -2.23
CA PHE A 99 9.56 16.44 -2.62
C PHE A 99 8.72 17.34 -1.71
N THR A 100 8.20 16.83 -0.58
CA THR A 100 7.56 17.67 0.46
C THR A 100 8.44 17.76 1.70
N THR A 101 8.80 18.97 2.14
CA THR A 101 9.69 19.17 3.31
C THR A 101 8.96 19.07 4.65
N ARG A 102 7.62 18.97 4.65
CA ARG A 102 6.77 18.77 5.82
C ARG A 102 5.58 17.91 5.41
N GLY A 103 5.28 16.86 6.18
CA GLY A 103 4.24 15.89 5.83
C GLY A 103 2.88 16.55 5.55
N MET A 104 2.22 16.09 4.49
CA MET A 104 0.89 16.57 4.11
C MET A 104 -0.16 15.90 5.01
N THR A 105 -1.14 16.69 5.44
CA THR A 105 -2.30 16.24 6.24
C THR A 105 -3.41 15.82 5.26
N LEU A 106 -3.70 14.52 5.15
CA LEU A 106 -4.81 14.02 4.32
C LEU A 106 -6.04 13.74 5.19
N GLY A 107 -7.21 14.12 4.71
CA GLY A 107 -8.50 13.86 5.37
C GLY A 107 -9.60 13.61 4.34
N HIS A 108 -10.63 12.88 4.76
CA HIS A 108 -11.80 12.60 3.93
C HIS A 108 -12.97 13.45 4.39
N VAL A 109 -13.64 14.09 3.43
CA VAL A 109 -14.79 14.97 3.67
C VAL A 109 -15.95 14.45 2.84
N GLN A 110 -17.11 14.32 3.47
CA GLN A 110 -18.35 14.06 2.76
C GLN A 110 -19.03 15.39 2.50
N VAL A 111 -19.28 15.70 1.23
CA VAL A 111 -19.94 16.94 0.81
C VAL A 111 -21.27 16.56 0.17
N PHE A 112 -22.36 17.17 0.66
CA PHE A 112 -23.70 17.03 0.09
C PHE A 112 -23.97 18.26 -0.76
N TRP A 113 -24.40 18.06 -2.01
CA TRP A 113 -24.88 19.12 -2.89
C TRP A 113 -26.39 18.96 -3.01
N GLU A 114 -27.13 19.88 -2.39
CA GLU A 114 -28.57 20.03 -2.62
C GLU A 114 -28.75 20.89 -3.88
N SER A 115 -29.64 20.46 -4.77
CA SER A 115 -29.82 20.96 -6.15
C SER A 115 -30.20 22.45 -6.22
N GLU A 116 -30.17 23.05 -7.42
CA GLU A 116 -30.39 24.50 -7.69
C GLU A 116 -31.64 25.13 -7.04
N GLU A 117 -32.63 24.34 -6.62
CA GLU A 117 -33.82 24.81 -5.89
C GLU A 117 -33.50 25.29 -4.46
N ASP A 118 -32.47 24.75 -3.81
CA ASP A 118 -32.15 25.01 -2.39
C ASP A 118 -31.36 26.32 -2.15
N VAL A 119 -30.72 26.84 -3.20
CA VAL A 119 -29.96 28.10 -3.16
C VAL A 119 -30.87 29.32 -3.09
N ALA A 120 -32.09 29.24 -3.65
CA ALA A 120 -33.07 30.33 -3.61
C ALA A 120 -33.74 30.50 -2.23
N VAL A 121 -33.72 29.46 -1.40
CA VAL A 121 -34.35 29.42 -0.06
C VAL A 121 -33.33 29.68 1.06
N GLY A 122 -32.04 29.72 0.75
CA GLY A 122 -30.98 30.06 1.70
C GLY A 122 -30.40 28.87 2.46
N ASN A 123 -30.53 27.64 1.94
CA ASN A 123 -29.82 26.48 2.49
C ASN A 123 -28.38 26.48 1.98
N VAL A 124 -27.46 26.84 2.86
CA VAL A 124 -26.02 26.98 2.58
C VAL A 124 -25.34 25.60 2.69
N ALA A 125 -24.44 25.31 1.75
CA ALA A 125 -23.57 24.14 1.76
C ALA A 125 -22.97 23.86 3.15
N GLY A 126 -23.33 22.73 3.74
CA GLY A 126 -22.88 22.29 5.06
C GLY A 126 -21.83 21.18 4.97
N VAL A 127 -20.79 21.27 5.79
CA VAL A 127 -19.93 20.13 6.13
C VAL A 127 -20.54 19.51 7.39
N SER A 128 -21.13 18.32 7.29
CA SER A 128 -21.56 17.55 8.46
C SER A 128 -20.52 16.49 8.80
N ILE A 129 -20.12 16.45 10.07
CA ILE A 129 -19.31 15.37 10.63
C ILE A 129 -20.33 14.29 11.04
N PRO A 130 -20.42 13.14 10.34
CA PRO A 130 -21.38 12.11 10.73
C PRO A 130 -21.04 11.60 12.13
N SER A 131 -22.06 11.60 13.00
CA SER A 131 -21.96 11.00 14.32
C SER A 131 -21.85 9.48 14.15
N GLU A 132 -21.09 8.81 15.00
CA GLU A 132 -20.85 7.36 14.98
C GLU A 132 -22.16 6.53 14.96
N LYS A 133 -23.28 7.13 15.37
CA LYS A 133 -24.62 6.53 15.34
C LYS A 133 -25.26 6.48 13.94
N ASP A 134 -24.92 7.41 13.05
CA ASP A 134 -25.52 7.51 11.72
C ASP A 134 -24.91 6.49 10.75
N LEU A 135 -23.62 6.19 10.91
CA LEU A 135 -22.89 5.13 10.18
C LEU A 135 -23.41 3.72 10.46
N VAL A 136 -23.94 3.49 11.67
CA VAL A 136 -24.49 2.19 12.07
C VAL A 136 -25.88 1.99 11.50
N GLN A 137 -26.70 3.04 11.42
CA GLN A 137 -28.04 2.98 10.82
C GLN A 137 -27.97 2.77 9.30
N GLU A 138 -27.09 3.47 8.59
CA GLU A 138 -26.95 3.31 7.12
C GLU A 138 -26.48 1.89 6.71
N LYS A 139 -25.65 1.24 7.56
CA LYS A 139 -25.26 -0.17 7.36
C LYS A 139 -26.36 -1.17 7.65
N LEU A 140 -27.32 -0.81 8.49
CA LEU A 140 -28.48 -1.65 8.84
C LEU A 140 -29.59 -1.54 7.78
N GLU A 141 -29.75 -0.38 7.15
CA GLU A 141 -30.76 -0.16 6.09
C GLU A 141 -30.35 -0.70 4.72
N ARG A 142 -29.05 -0.93 4.47
CA ARG A 142 -28.54 -1.51 3.20
C ARG A 142 -28.39 -3.04 3.23
N ARG A 143 -28.96 -3.72 4.23
CA ARG A 143 -28.99 -5.18 4.33
C ARG A 143 -30.40 -5.70 4.14
#